data_AF-A0A1G6SX87-F1
#
_entry.id   AF-A0A1G6SX87-F1
#
_cell.length_a   1.000
_cell.length_b   1.000
_cell.length_c   1.000
_cell.angle_alpha   90.00
_cell.angle_beta   90.00
_cell.angle_gamma   90.00
#
_symmetry.space_group_name_H-M   'P 1'
#
loop_
_entity.id
_entity.type
_entity.pdbx_description
1 polymer ?
#
loop_
_entity_poly.entity_id
_entity_poly.type
_entity_poly.pdbx_seq_one_letter_code
_entity_poly.pdbx_strand_id
1 'polypeptide(L)'
;MNAKVPPGLIRELRDQLASAISDAKAYEVPSLCARLGLAEGTEEEAYRSKYKYAKSRLAGIATQRILLAAEEYLTEEPNFSLSEIVAKIGELNGPELTDLTRKRILNLFNQEPLVTEVDEIDFLRQLWPIASMRCVTDDEQHNRSLEEAVIQHTIRNYDWDNGDLLKATGLPNMSRSQFFRFLGAVVDPLAQTQQRQEELVPAINAHLKHDGYALKEITRISGSPRYEVKRILQGSPADEGISATLVQFSPDDVHVRWLSALERRTSDPPGAITLARTLLEDVCKWILTEVEDKTWKDSDDLPVLYRKLAKHLNLAPDNHTEEIFKSILGNCQSVVTSIGALRNKLGDAHSPGPRRARPLPRHAELTVNLSGTMATFLVSTWKARILSTRTKKEEPQ
;
A
#
# COMPACT_ATOMS: atom_id res chain seq x y z
N MET A 1 8.36 -1.27 19.24
CA MET A 1 7.66 -1.80 20.43
C MET A 1 6.75 -2.91 19.93
N ASN A 2 6.94 -4.16 20.38
CA ASN A 2 6.02 -5.24 20.00
C ASN A 2 4.65 -4.93 20.62
N ALA A 3 3.64 -4.71 19.79
CA ALA A 3 2.27 -4.52 20.24
C ALA A 3 1.86 -5.70 21.13
N LYS A 4 1.34 -5.41 22.32
CA LYS A 4 0.86 -6.44 23.23
C LYS A 4 -0.40 -7.06 22.63
N VAL A 5 -0.39 -8.38 22.44
CA VAL A 5 -1.55 -9.10 21.88
C VAL A 5 -2.78 -8.88 22.79
N PRO A 6 -3.91 -8.41 22.24
CA PRO A 6 -5.15 -8.21 23.01
C PRO A 6 -5.61 -9.50 23.73
N PRO A 7 -6.04 -9.44 25.00
CA PRO A 7 -6.49 -10.63 25.74
C PRO A 7 -7.61 -11.42 25.08
N GLY A 8 -8.52 -10.74 24.37
CA GLY A 8 -9.60 -11.37 23.61
C GLY A 8 -9.07 -12.29 22.50
N LEU A 9 -8.12 -11.80 21.69
CA LEU A 9 -7.48 -12.59 20.63
C LEU A 9 -6.70 -13.79 21.18
N ILE A 10 -6.08 -13.67 22.36
CA ILE A 10 -5.41 -14.80 23.02
C ILE A 10 -6.44 -15.88 23.43
N ARG A 11 -7.60 -15.46 23.95
CA ARG A 11 -8.68 -16.39 24.31
C ARG A 11 -9.19 -17.12 23.06
N GLU A 12 -9.48 -16.37 22.00
CA GLU A 12 -9.93 -16.92 20.72
C GLU A 12 -8.89 -17.88 20.11
N LEU A 13 -7.60 -17.53 20.12
CA LEU A 13 -6.54 -18.41 19.64
C LEU A 13 -6.53 -19.75 20.38
N ARG A 14 -6.68 -19.73 21.71
CA ARG A 14 -6.77 -20.96 22.51
C ARG A 14 -8.00 -21.78 22.16
N ASP A 15 -9.15 -21.13 22.03
CA ASP A 15 -10.41 -21.80 21.76
C ASP A 15 -10.42 -22.42 20.34
N GLN A 16 -9.90 -21.70 19.34
CA GLN A 16 -9.80 -22.19 17.97
C GLN A 16 -8.77 -23.32 17.83
N LEU A 17 -7.60 -23.21 18.46
CA LEU A 17 -6.61 -24.29 18.44
C LEU A 17 -7.13 -25.54 19.18
N ALA A 18 -7.82 -25.37 20.30
CA ALA A 18 -8.45 -26.48 21.00
C ALA A 18 -9.56 -27.15 20.16
N SER A 19 -10.36 -26.35 19.45
CA SER A 19 -11.38 -26.86 18.53
C SER A 19 -10.75 -27.64 17.38
N ALA A 20 -9.72 -27.09 16.74
CA ALA A 20 -9.03 -27.73 15.63
C ALA A 20 -8.38 -29.07 16.05
N ILE A 21 -7.66 -29.10 17.19
CA ILE A 21 -7.13 -30.35 17.76
C ILE A 21 -8.25 -31.36 18.02
N SER A 22 -9.44 -30.89 18.40
CA SER A 22 -10.58 -31.76 18.69
C SER A 22 -11.21 -32.40 17.45
N ASP A 23 -10.87 -31.96 16.24
CA ASP A 23 -11.34 -32.61 15.00
C ASP A 23 -10.64 -33.96 14.76
N ALA A 24 -9.41 -34.13 15.28
CA ALA A 24 -8.68 -35.39 15.23
C ALA A 24 -9.38 -36.53 15.99
N LYS A 25 -9.02 -37.79 15.69
CA LYS A 25 -9.56 -38.95 16.41
C LYS A 25 -9.04 -38.99 17.84
N ALA A 26 -9.86 -39.46 18.79
CA ALA A 26 -9.54 -39.37 20.22
C ALA A 26 -8.20 -40.01 20.61
N TYR A 27 -7.82 -41.13 19.97
CA TYR A 27 -6.54 -41.82 20.21
C TYR A 27 -5.32 -41.11 19.57
N GLU A 28 -5.54 -40.16 18.65
CA GLU A 28 -4.48 -39.37 17.99
C GLU A 28 -4.25 -38.03 18.69
N VAL A 29 -5.21 -37.57 19.51
CA VAL A 29 -5.14 -36.26 20.18
C VAL A 29 -3.90 -36.13 21.09
N PRO A 30 -3.53 -37.14 21.92
CA PRO A 30 -2.33 -37.02 22.76
C PRO A 30 -1.03 -36.87 21.95
N SER A 31 -0.85 -37.69 20.91
CA SER A 31 0.34 -37.64 20.05
C SER A 31 0.38 -36.36 19.21
N LEU A 32 -0.77 -35.87 18.74
CA LEU A 32 -0.89 -34.56 18.09
C LEU A 32 -0.45 -33.43 19.04
N CYS A 33 -0.96 -33.40 20.27
CA CYS A 33 -0.52 -32.40 21.26
C CYS A 33 0.98 -32.46 21.54
N ALA A 34 1.56 -33.66 21.63
CA ALA A 34 3.00 -33.84 21.84
C ALA A 34 3.83 -33.31 20.65
N ARG A 35 3.39 -33.56 19.41
CA ARG A 35 4.03 -33.02 18.20
C ARG A 35 3.99 -31.50 18.15
N LEU A 36 2.85 -30.90 18.48
CA LEU A 36 2.69 -29.45 18.65
C LEU A 36 3.43 -28.91 19.89
N GLY A 37 4.18 -29.75 20.60
CA GLY A 37 4.92 -29.55 21.85
C GLY A 37 4.11 -28.87 22.96
N LEU A 38 2.86 -29.31 23.08
CA LEU A 38 2.01 -29.12 24.25
C LEU A 38 2.26 -30.24 25.25
N ALA A 39 1.85 -30.05 26.51
CA ALA A 39 2.03 -31.07 27.54
C ALA A 39 1.29 -32.38 27.21
N GLU A 40 1.90 -33.51 27.55
CA GLU A 40 1.29 -34.83 27.38
C GLU A 40 0.14 -35.08 28.37
N GLY A 41 -0.69 -36.08 28.08
CA GLY A 41 -1.41 -36.82 29.11
C GLY A 41 -2.10 -38.02 28.51
N THR A 42 -3.17 -38.51 29.14
CA THR A 42 -3.67 -39.86 28.87
C THR A 42 -4.72 -39.90 27.77
N GLU A 43 -4.78 -41.02 27.06
CA GLU A 43 -5.87 -41.29 26.11
C GLU A 43 -7.23 -41.24 26.80
N GLU A 44 -7.33 -41.72 28.05
CA GLU A 44 -8.57 -41.68 28.85
C GLU A 44 -9.12 -40.26 29.02
N GLU A 45 -8.26 -39.25 29.21
CA GLU A 45 -8.67 -37.85 29.27
C GLU A 45 -9.21 -37.37 27.90
N ALA A 46 -8.55 -37.75 26.80
CA ALA A 46 -8.95 -37.40 25.45
C ALA A 46 -10.30 -38.02 25.06
N TYR A 47 -10.54 -39.27 25.47
CA TYR A 47 -11.82 -39.98 25.27
C TYR A 47 -12.99 -39.32 26.02
N ARG A 48 -12.75 -38.69 27.18
CA ARG A 48 -13.80 -37.96 27.91
C ARG A 48 -14.22 -36.68 27.18
N SER A 49 -13.26 -35.92 26.66
CA SER A 49 -13.52 -34.76 25.81
C SER A 49 -12.23 -34.25 25.16
N LYS A 50 -12.12 -34.43 23.84
CA LYS A 50 -10.99 -33.94 23.03
C LYS A 50 -10.76 -32.43 23.19
N TYR A 51 -11.83 -31.64 23.16
CA TYR A 51 -11.75 -30.19 23.35
C TYR A 51 -11.25 -29.79 24.73
N LYS A 52 -11.80 -30.38 25.82
CA LYS A 52 -11.32 -30.07 27.19
C LYS A 52 -9.89 -30.53 27.41
N TYR A 53 -9.51 -31.69 26.84
CA TYR A 53 -8.14 -32.19 26.83
C TYR A 53 -7.18 -31.14 26.24
N ALA A 54 -7.46 -30.64 25.03
CA ALA A 54 -6.63 -29.64 24.37
C ALA A 54 -6.64 -28.30 25.13
N LYS A 55 -7.81 -27.82 25.55
CA LYS A 55 -7.97 -26.54 26.26
C LYS A 55 -7.20 -26.49 27.59
N SER A 56 -7.20 -27.59 28.35
CA SER A 56 -6.44 -27.69 29.60
C SER A 56 -4.93 -27.55 29.38
N ARG A 57 -4.41 -28.08 28.28
CA ARG A 57 -2.98 -28.01 27.90
C ARG A 57 -2.58 -26.65 27.38
N LEU A 58 -3.50 -25.94 26.74
CA LEU A 58 -3.30 -24.56 26.30
C LEU A 58 -3.43 -23.54 27.44
N ALA A 59 -3.99 -23.96 28.58
CA ALA A 59 -4.08 -23.14 29.78
C ALA A 59 -2.68 -22.97 30.42
N GLY A 60 -2.33 -21.74 30.78
CA GLY A 60 -1.03 -21.44 31.42
C GLY A 60 0.16 -21.37 30.47
N ILE A 61 0.01 -21.72 29.19
CA ILE A 61 1.07 -21.56 28.18
C ILE A 61 1.17 -20.09 27.71
N ALA A 62 2.40 -19.62 27.50
CA ALA A 62 2.72 -18.31 26.95
C ALA A 62 2.18 -18.14 25.51
N THR A 63 1.69 -16.94 25.18
CA THR A 63 1.07 -16.66 23.87
C THR A 63 1.99 -17.00 22.69
N GLN A 64 3.29 -16.73 22.76
CA GLN A 64 4.21 -17.09 21.67
C GLN A 64 4.24 -18.60 21.41
N ARG A 65 4.18 -19.42 22.46
CA ARG A 65 4.21 -20.88 22.31
C ARG A 65 2.92 -21.42 21.69
N ILE A 66 1.78 -20.80 22.02
CA ILE A 66 0.48 -21.12 21.43
C ILE A 66 0.47 -20.74 19.94
N LEU A 67 1.00 -19.58 19.58
CA LEU A 67 1.13 -19.17 18.17
C LEU A 67 1.98 -20.16 17.38
N LEU A 68 3.14 -20.55 17.90
CA LEU A 68 3.99 -21.57 17.25
C LEU A 68 3.26 -22.90 17.06
N ALA A 69 2.50 -23.36 18.07
CA ALA A 69 1.70 -24.58 17.95
C ALA A 69 0.56 -24.43 16.91
N ALA A 70 -0.08 -23.27 16.83
CA ALA A 70 -1.11 -23.00 15.84
C ALA A 70 -0.54 -22.95 14.41
N GLU A 71 0.61 -22.30 14.23
CA GLU A 71 1.32 -22.27 12.94
C GLU A 71 1.74 -23.68 12.50
N GLU A 72 2.30 -24.48 13.42
CA GLU A 72 2.69 -25.87 13.17
C GLU A 72 1.48 -26.74 12.79
N TYR A 73 0.37 -26.63 13.52
CA TYR A 73 -0.89 -27.31 13.18
C TYR A 73 -1.36 -26.95 11.76
N LEU A 74 -1.34 -25.67 11.40
CA LEU A 74 -1.78 -25.18 10.09
C LEU A 74 -0.89 -25.62 8.92
N THR A 75 0.32 -26.14 9.18
CA THR A 75 1.15 -26.77 8.14
C THR A 75 0.67 -28.17 7.76
N GLU A 76 0.02 -28.87 8.70
CA GLU A 76 -0.50 -30.23 8.49
C GLU A 76 -1.97 -30.18 8.03
N GLU A 77 -2.81 -29.40 8.72
CA GLU A 77 -4.26 -29.40 8.55
C GLU A 77 -4.80 -27.98 8.33
N PRO A 78 -5.41 -27.68 7.17
CA PRO A 78 -5.94 -26.35 6.90
C PRO A 78 -7.18 -26.08 7.75
N ASN A 79 -7.14 -25.00 8.53
CA ASN A 79 -8.28 -24.55 9.33
C ASN A 79 -8.47 -23.04 9.20
N PHE A 80 -9.59 -22.64 8.59
CA PHE A 80 -9.85 -21.22 8.30
C PHE A 80 -9.93 -20.38 9.57
N SER A 81 -10.74 -20.78 10.55
CA SER A 81 -10.94 -20.02 11.79
C SER A 81 -9.64 -19.85 12.59
N LEU A 82 -8.81 -20.89 12.66
CA LEU A 82 -7.50 -20.82 13.32
C LEU A 82 -6.53 -19.94 12.52
N SER A 83 -6.43 -20.11 11.20
CA SER A 83 -5.53 -19.32 10.35
C SER A 83 -5.88 -17.83 10.39
N GLU A 84 -7.16 -17.50 10.50
CA GLU A 84 -7.64 -16.13 10.61
C GLU A 84 -7.21 -15.46 11.92
N ILE A 85 -7.26 -16.15 13.06
CA ILE A 85 -6.77 -15.62 14.33
C ILE A 85 -5.23 -15.49 14.33
N VAL A 86 -4.52 -16.47 13.77
CA VAL A 86 -3.06 -16.40 13.62
C VAL A 86 -2.65 -15.21 12.76
N ALA A 87 -3.32 -15.01 11.62
CA ALA A 87 -3.10 -13.86 10.74
C ALA A 87 -3.33 -12.53 11.48
N LYS A 88 -4.46 -12.38 12.16
CA LYS A 88 -4.76 -11.17 12.97
C LYS A 88 -3.66 -10.84 13.97
N ILE A 89 -3.15 -11.85 14.69
CA ILE A 89 -2.09 -11.65 15.67
C ILE A 89 -0.75 -11.30 14.99
N GLY A 90 -0.40 -11.98 13.91
CA GLY A 90 0.83 -11.71 13.13
C GLY A 90 0.84 -10.31 12.51
N GLU A 91 -0.34 -9.77 12.19
CA GLU A 91 -0.49 -8.48 11.53
C GLU A 91 -0.49 -7.26 12.46
N LEU A 92 -0.54 -7.45 13.79
CA LEU A 92 -0.64 -6.39 14.81
C LEU A 92 0.49 -5.35 14.75
N ASN A 93 1.69 -5.75 14.30
CA ASN A 93 2.85 -4.86 14.20
C ASN A 93 3.02 -4.25 12.80
N GLY A 94 2.13 -4.57 11.85
CA GLY A 94 2.17 -4.08 10.48
C GLY A 94 1.41 -2.76 10.29
N PRO A 95 1.56 -2.10 9.14
CA PRO A 95 0.80 -0.88 8.83
C PRO A 95 -0.69 -1.17 8.81
N GLU A 96 -1.46 -0.39 9.55
CA GLU A 96 -2.89 -0.61 9.71
C GLU A 96 -3.65 -0.41 8.39
N LEU A 97 -4.70 -1.22 8.19
CA LEU A 97 -5.74 -0.95 7.21
C LEU A 97 -6.98 -0.57 8.00
N THR A 98 -7.37 0.69 7.96
CA THR A 98 -8.40 1.26 8.83
C THR A 98 -9.79 0.72 8.51
N ASP A 99 -10.64 0.64 9.52
CA ASP A 99 -12.05 0.24 9.35
C ASP A 99 -12.81 1.17 8.40
N LEU A 100 -12.42 2.45 8.36
CA LEU A 100 -13.01 3.43 7.44
C LEU A 100 -12.65 3.10 5.98
N THR A 101 -11.39 2.77 5.69
CA THR A 101 -10.96 2.34 4.35
C THR A 101 -11.67 1.06 3.93
N ARG A 102 -11.75 0.07 4.83
CA ARG A 102 -12.50 -1.18 4.58
C ARG A 102 -13.95 -0.89 4.22
N LYS A 103 -14.65 -0.11 5.04
CA LYS A 103 -16.05 0.26 4.81
C LYS A 103 -16.26 0.99 3.49
N ARG A 104 -15.40 1.96 3.15
CA ARG A 104 -15.50 2.72 1.90
C ARG A 104 -15.29 1.84 0.67
N ILE A 105 -14.33 0.92 0.72
CA ILE A 105 -14.08 -0.03 -0.36
C ILE A 105 -15.27 -0.99 -0.53
N LEU A 106 -15.80 -1.55 0.57
CA LEU A 106 -16.95 -2.46 0.49
C LEU A 106 -18.20 -1.77 -0.08
N ASN A 107 -18.40 -0.49 0.23
CA ASN A 107 -19.51 0.29 -0.32
C ASN A 107 -19.45 0.48 -1.85
N LEU A 108 -18.28 0.31 -2.49
CA LEU A 108 -18.17 0.37 -3.96
C LEU A 108 -18.99 -0.72 -4.66
N PHE A 109 -19.33 -1.80 -3.94
CA PHE A 109 -20.06 -2.95 -4.48
C PHE A 109 -21.58 -2.88 -4.24
N ASN A 110 -22.10 -1.89 -3.50
CA ASN A 110 -23.52 -1.88 -3.10
C ASN A 110 -24.50 -1.67 -4.26
N GLN A 111 -24.09 -1.03 -5.37
CA GLN A 111 -24.97 -0.69 -6.50
C GLN A 111 -24.55 -1.36 -7.80
N GLU A 112 -23.60 -2.29 -7.74
CA GLU A 112 -22.94 -2.85 -8.90
C GLU A 112 -22.74 -4.35 -8.67
N PRO A 113 -22.68 -5.19 -9.72
CA PRO A 113 -22.37 -6.61 -9.56
C PRO A 113 -21.07 -6.82 -8.78
N LEU A 114 -21.06 -7.80 -7.87
CA LEU A 114 -19.85 -8.15 -7.12
C LEU A 114 -18.77 -8.69 -8.07
N VAL A 115 -19.19 -9.54 -9.00
CA VAL A 115 -18.40 -10.17 -10.07
C VAL A 115 -19.23 -10.23 -11.35
N THR A 116 -18.60 -10.22 -12.52
CA THR A 116 -19.30 -10.24 -13.81
C THR A 116 -19.04 -11.49 -14.64
N GLU A 117 -17.90 -12.16 -14.45
CA GLU A 117 -17.47 -13.30 -15.28
C GLU A 117 -17.62 -14.67 -14.58
N VAL A 118 -17.97 -14.67 -13.30
CA VAL A 118 -18.10 -15.88 -12.47
C VAL A 118 -19.35 -15.77 -11.61
N ASP A 119 -19.94 -16.91 -11.26
CA ASP A 119 -21.04 -16.98 -10.29
C ASP A 119 -20.56 -16.51 -8.89
N GLU A 120 -21.42 -15.78 -8.17
CA GLU A 120 -21.07 -15.20 -6.88
C GLU A 120 -20.73 -16.26 -5.82
N ILE A 121 -21.41 -17.42 -5.82
CA ILE A 121 -21.13 -18.49 -4.88
C ILE A 121 -19.79 -19.14 -5.22
N ASP A 122 -19.53 -19.39 -6.51
CA ASP A 122 -18.24 -19.94 -6.95
C ASP A 122 -17.08 -18.99 -6.64
N PHE A 123 -17.28 -17.69 -6.81
CA PHE A 123 -16.32 -16.68 -6.37
C PHE A 123 -16.02 -16.77 -4.86
N LEU A 124 -17.07 -16.87 -4.03
CA LEU A 124 -16.91 -17.01 -2.59
C LEU A 124 -16.21 -18.33 -2.20
N ARG A 125 -16.51 -19.44 -2.89
CA ARG A 125 -15.83 -20.75 -2.69
C ARG A 125 -14.33 -20.69 -3.00
N GLN A 126 -13.92 -19.89 -3.98
CA GLN A 126 -12.50 -19.70 -4.31
C GLN A 126 -11.75 -18.94 -3.21
N LEU A 127 -12.44 -18.04 -2.51
CA LEU A 127 -11.87 -17.27 -1.42
C LEU A 127 -11.84 -18.05 -0.10
N TRP A 128 -12.96 -18.66 0.25
CA TRP A 128 -13.18 -19.19 1.60
C TRP A 128 -13.97 -20.51 1.61
N PRO A 129 -13.80 -21.37 2.63
CA PRO A 129 -14.53 -22.62 2.75
C PRO A 129 -15.96 -22.39 3.28
N ILE A 130 -16.78 -21.70 2.50
CA ILE A 130 -18.11 -21.20 2.89
C ILE A 130 -19.11 -22.30 3.32
N ALA A 131 -18.91 -23.53 2.87
CA ALA A 131 -19.68 -24.71 3.31
C ALA A 131 -19.46 -25.05 4.80
N SER A 132 -18.29 -24.71 5.34
CA SER A 132 -17.90 -24.99 6.73
C SER A 132 -17.90 -23.74 7.61
N MET A 133 -17.88 -22.55 7.02
CA MET A 133 -17.97 -21.29 7.74
C MET A 133 -19.38 -21.08 8.28
N ARG A 134 -19.47 -20.38 9.41
CA ARG A 134 -20.76 -19.89 9.93
C ARG A 134 -21.09 -18.55 9.29
N CYS A 135 -22.37 -18.33 9.02
CA CYS A 135 -22.88 -17.00 8.72
C CYS A 135 -22.78 -16.12 9.97
N VAL A 136 -22.22 -14.90 9.84
CA VAL A 136 -22.06 -13.97 10.98
C VAL A 136 -23.38 -13.26 11.32
N THR A 137 -24.29 -13.14 10.36
CA THR A 137 -25.53 -12.36 10.48
C THR A 137 -26.76 -13.22 10.75
N ASP A 138 -26.67 -14.55 10.64
CA ASP A 138 -27.78 -15.47 10.90
C ASP A 138 -27.85 -15.81 12.41
N ASP A 139 -29.07 -15.89 12.96
CA ASP A 139 -29.27 -16.19 14.38
C ASP A 139 -28.70 -17.56 14.75
N GLU A 140 -28.10 -17.69 15.96
CA GLU A 140 -27.49 -18.94 16.45
C GLU A 140 -28.43 -20.17 16.40
N GLN A 141 -29.74 -19.94 16.33
CA GLN A 141 -30.78 -20.97 16.29
C GLN A 141 -30.84 -21.75 14.97
N HIS A 142 -30.45 -21.15 13.84
CA HIS A 142 -30.56 -21.81 12.54
C HIS A 142 -29.33 -22.65 12.18
N ASN A 143 -28.18 -22.40 12.82
CA ASN A 143 -26.92 -23.15 12.67
C ASN A 143 -26.54 -23.49 11.21
N ARG A 144 -26.90 -22.62 10.26
CA ARG A 144 -26.60 -22.80 8.83
C ARG A 144 -25.14 -22.49 8.52
N SER A 145 -24.62 -23.14 7.49
CA SER A 145 -23.36 -22.71 6.90
C SER A 145 -23.53 -21.35 6.21
N LEU A 146 -22.42 -20.64 5.98
CA LEU A 146 -22.42 -19.41 5.20
C LEU A 146 -22.96 -19.67 3.79
N GLU A 147 -22.58 -20.79 3.16
CA GLU A 147 -23.09 -21.17 1.85
C GLU A 147 -24.62 -21.33 1.82
N GLU A 148 -25.19 -22.03 2.81
CA GLU A 148 -26.64 -22.19 2.94
C GLU A 148 -27.35 -20.85 3.14
N ALA A 149 -26.76 -19.95 3.94
CA ALA A 149 -27.30 -18.61 4.16
C ALA A 149 -27.24 -17.77 2.87
N VAL A 150 -26.12 -17.80 2.14
CA VAL A 150 -25.98 -17.10 0.85
C VAL A 150 -27.05 -17.61 -0.12
N ILE A 151 -27.18 -18.92 -0.32
CA ILE A 151 -28.21 -19.49 -1.20
C ILE A 151 -29.63 -19.05 -0.77
N GLN A 152 -29.90 -19.05 0.53
CA GLN A 152 -31.22 -18.66 1.04
C GLN A 152 -31.53 -17.19 0.75
N HIS A 153 -30.57 -16.30 0.97
CA HIS A 153 -30.81 -14.86 0.93
C HIS A 153 -30.60 -14.24 -0.47
N THR A 154 -29.62 -14.71 -1.25
CA THR A 154 -29.33 -14.15 -2.57
C THR A 154 -30.09 -14.83 -3.70
N ILE A 155 -30.41 -16.13 -3.58
CA ILE A 155 -31.07 -16.90 -4.65
C ILE A 155 -32.55 -17.16 -4.35
N ARG A 156 -32.92 -17.53 -3.12
CA ARG A 156 -34.31 -17.89 -2.80
C ARG A 156 -35.15 -16.68 -2.43
N ASN A 157 -34.62 -15.81 -1.58
CA ASN A 157 -35.36 -14.66 -1.04
C ASN A 157 -35.10 -13.36 -1.81
N TYR A 158 -33.90 -13.19 -2.37
CA TYR A 158 -33.44 -11.93 -2.98
C TYR A 158 -33.49 -10.74 -2.01
N ASP A 159 -33.15 -10.97 -0.74
CA ASP A 159 -33.22 -9.98 0.35
C ASP A 159 -31.85 -9.47 0.83
N TRP A 160 -30.75 -9.97 0.27
CA TRP A 160 -29.40 -9.43 0.48
C TRP A 160 -28.89 -8.66 -0.73
N ASP A 161 -28.38 -7.46 -0.47
CA ASP A 161 -27.47 -6.78 -1.38
C ASP A 161 -26.01 -7.24 -1.17
N ASN A 162 -25.09 -6.75 -1.98
CA ASN A 162 -23.66 -7.06 -1.84
C ASN A 162 -23.08 -6.61 -0.50
N GLY A 163 -23.59 -5.52 0.08
CA GLY A 163 -23.16 -5.06 1.38
C GLY A 163 -23.53 -6.06 2.47
N ASP A 164 -24.73 -6.61 2.43
CA ASP A 164 -25.21 -7.63 3.37
C ASP A 164 -24.51 -8.98 3.16
N LEU A 165 -24.33 -9.40 1.90
CA LEU A 165 -23.55 -10.58 1.54
C LEU A 165 -22.13 -10.49 2.12
N LEU A 166 -21.41 -9.40 1.86
CA LEU A 166 -20.03 -9.24 2.33
C LEU A 166 -19.95 -9.13 3.86
N LYS A 167 -20.96 -8.54 4.52
CA LYS A 167 -21.06 -8.56 6.00
C LYS A 167 -21.25 -9.98 6.53
N ALA A 168 -22.10 -10.79 5.90
CA ALA A 168 -22.39 -12.16 6.32
C ALA A 168 -21.15 -13.06 6.28
N THR A 169 -20.22 -12.80 5.34
CA THR A 169 -18.92 -13.50 5.30
C THR A 169 -18.02 -13.18 6.49
N GLY A 170 -18.22 -12.03 7.16
CA GLY A 170 -17.32 -11.48 8.17
C GLY A 170 -16.18 -10.63 7.61
N LEU A 171 -16.11 -10.43 6.29
CA LEU A 171 -15.05 -9.68 5.59
C LEU A 171 -14.69 -8.32 6.22
N PRO A 172 -15.63 -7.49 6.70
CA PRO A 172 -15.29 -6.22 7.36
C PRO A 172 -14.29 -6.39 8.52
N ASN A 173 -14.40 -7.49 9.26
CA ASN A 173 -13.60 -7.78 10.46
C ASN A 173 -12.54 -8.85 10.24
N MET A 174 -12.33 -9.33 8.99
CA MET A 174 -11.29 -10.29 8.69
C MET A 174 -9.89 -9.64 8.73
N SER A 175 -8.86 -10.48 8.88
CA SER A 175 -7.45 -10.12 8.80
C SER A 175 -7.16 -9.31 7.54
N ARG A 176 -6.12 -8.50 7.60
CA ARG A 176 -5.65 -7.68 6.46
C ARG A 176 -5.30 -8.59 5.27
N SER A 177 -4.70 -9.75 5.51
CA SER A 177 -4.42 -10.75 4.47
C SER A 177 -5.67 -11.28 3.78
N GLN A 178 -6.73 -11.65 4.51
CA GLN A 178 -7.99 -12.08 3.90
C GLN A 178 -8.69 -10.94 3.14
N PHE A 179 -8.67 -9.72 3.68
CA PHE A 179 -9.22 -8.56 2.99
C PHE A 179 -8.46 -8.29 1.68
N PHE A 180 -7.12 -8.38 1.68
CA PHE A 180 -6.31 -8.22 0.47
C PHE A 180 -6.51 -9.36 -0.53
N ARG A 181 -6.71 -10.59 -0.04
CA ARG A 181 -7.06 -11.73 -0.89
C ARG A 181 -8.39 -11.48 -1.62
N PHE A 182 -9.40 -10.98 -0.92
CA PHE A 182 -10.66 -10.55 -1.54
C PHE A 182 -10.42 -9.46 -2.59
N LEU A 183 -9.67 -8.40 -2.28
CA LEU A 183 -9.42 -7.31 -3.23
C LEU A 183 -8.67 -7.76 -4.47
N GLY A 184 -7.73 -8.70 -4.35
CA GLY A 184 -7.04 -9.29 -5.51
C GLY A 184 -7.97 -10.16 -6.36
N ALA A 185 -8.81 -10.97 -5.72
CA ALA A 185 -9.73 -11.87 -6.41
C ALA A 185 -10.88 -11.11 -7.10
N VAL A 186 -11.46 -10.09 -6.45
CA VAL A 186 -12.61 -9.35 -7.00
C VAL A 186 -12.24 -8.50 -8.20
N VAL A 187 -10.95 -8.23 -8.43
CA VAL A 187 -10.43 -7.56 -9.63
C VAL A 187 -9.69 -8.52 -10.56
N ASP A 188 -9.72 -9.84 -10.29
CA ASP A 188 -9.05 -10.82 -11.13
C ASP A 188 -9.73 -10.88 -12.52
N PRO A 189 -8.98 -11.01 -13.63
CA PRO A 189 -9.58 -11.04 -14.97
C PRO A 189 -10.48 -12.25 -15.22
N LEU A 190 -10.48 -13.28 -14.35
CA LEU A 190 -11.45 -14.37 -14.38
C LEU A 190 -12.75 -14.05 -13.61
N ALA A 191 -12.74 -13.00 -12.77
CA ALA A 191 -13.89 -12.57 -12.00
C ALA A 191 -14.60 -11.35 -12.61
N GLN A 192 -13.87 -10.53 -13.38
CA GLN A 192 -14.35 -9.27 -13.95
C GLN A 192 -14.07 -9.13 -15.44
N THR A 193 -14.96 -8.42 -16.14
CA THR A 193 -14.67 -7.88 -17.48
C THR A 193 -13.49 -6.93 -17.43
N GLN A 194 -12.78 -6.76 -18.56
CA GLN A 194 -11.70 -5.79 -18.68
C GLN A 194 -12.17 -4.36 -18.34
N GLN A 195 -13.33 -3.94 -18.86
CA GLN A 195 -13.88 -2.62 -18.60
C GLN A 195 -14.10 -2.41 -17.10
N ARG A 196 -14.71 -3.39 -16.42
CA ARG A 196 -14.97 -3.29 -14.98
C ARG A 196 -13.67 -3.25 -14.18
N GLN A 197 -12.66 -4.00 -14.60
CA GLN A 197 -11.34 -3.98 -13.97
C GLN A 197 -10.67 -2.60 -14.07
N GLU A 198 -10.75 -1.95 -15.23
CA GLU A 198 -10.22 -0.59 -15.47
C GLU A 198 -10.94 0.49 -14.64
N GLU A 199 -12.20 0.29 -14.28
CA GLU A 199 -12.98 1.17 -13.40
C GLU A 199 -12.72 0.89 -11.90
N LEU A 200 -12.72 -0.39 -11.52
CA LEU A 200 -12.72 -0.82 -10.13
C LEU A 200 -11.34 -0.66 -9.45
N VAL A 201 -10.25 -0.93 -10.17
CA VAL A 201 -8.89 -0.81 -9.62
C VAL A 201 -8.57 0.63 -9.19
N PRO A 202 -8.79 1.68 -10.00
CA PRO A 202 -8.63 3.07 -9.55
C PRO A 202 -9.53 3.45 -8.38
N ALA A 203 -10.80 3.00 -8.39
CA ALA A 203 -11.75 3.30 -7.31
C ALA A 203 -11.30 2.71 -5.96
N ILE A 204 -10.84 1.45 -5.94
CA ILE A 204 -10.26 0.83 -4.75
C ILE A 204 -8.97 1.56 -4.32
N ASN A 205 -8.10 1.88 -5.28
CA ASN A 205 -6.83 2.57 -5.00
C ASN A 205 -7.02 3.99 -4.46
N ALA A 206 -8.12 4.67 -4.81
CA ALA A 206 -8.47 5.98 -4.24
C ALA A 206 -8.67 5.92 -2.72
N HIS A 207 -9.06 4.76 -2.17
CA HIS A 207 -9.18 4.53 -0.73
C HIS A 207 -7.92 3.93 -0.13
N LEU A 208 -7.36 2.86 -0.72
CA LEU A 208 -6.17 2.18 -0.20
C LEU A 208 -4.96 3.11 -0.04
N LYS A 209 -4.82 4.12 -0.90
CA LYS A 209 -3.68 5.06 -0.85
C LYS A 209 -3.54 5.77 0.49
N HIS A 210 -4.67 6.02 1.16
CA HIS A 210 -4.69 6.71 2.46
C HIS A 210 -4.06 5.86 3.57
N ASP A 211 -4.11 4.53 3.43
CA ASP A 211 -3.52 3.58 4.38
C ASP A 211 -2.16 3.03 3.87
N GLY A 212 -1.62 3.60 2.80
CA GLY A 212 -0.31 3.22 2.25
C GLY A 212 -0.34 1.91 1.45
N TYR A 213 -1.46 1.60 0.80
CA TYR A 213 -1.61 0.42 -0.05
C TYR A 213 -2.12 0.80 -1.47
N ALA A 214 -1.86 -0.06 -2.44
CA ALA A 214 -2.52 -0.03 -3.74
C ALA A 214 -2.52 -1.43 -4.38
N LEU A 215 -3.55 -1.73 -5.15
CA LEU A 215 -3.54 -2.78 -6.17
C LEU A 215 -2.51 -2.41 -7.24
N LYS A 216 -1.49 -3.26 -7.39
CA LYS A 216 -0.43 -3.15 -8.40
C LYS A 216 -0.48 -4.35 -9.31
N GLU A 217 -0.32 -4.12 -10.62
CA GLU A 217 -0.20 -5.18 -11.61
C GLU A 217 1.04 -6.02 -11.29
N ILE A 218 0.85 -7.32 -11.06
CA ILE A 218 1.93 -8.27 -10.75
C ILE A 218 2.32 -9.13 -11.95
N THR A 219 1.36 -9.43 -12.82
CA THR A 219 1.54 -10.26 -14.01
C THR A 219 0.37 -10.04 -14.96
N ARG A 220 0.47 -10.62 -16.17
CA ARG A 220 -0.63 -10.70 -17.12
C ARG A 220 -0.95 -12.16 -17.45
N ILE A 221 -2.23 -12.47 -17.57
CA ILE A 221 -2.74 -13.76 -18.01
C ILE A 221 -3.45 -13.54 -19.33
N SER A 222 -2.92 -14.11 -20.42
CA SER A 222 -3.48 -13.94 -21.77
C SER A 222 -3.66 -12.47 -22.20
N GLY A 223 -2.79 -11.58 -21.72
CA GLY A 223 -2.85 -10.13 -22.00
C GLY A 223 -3.64 -9.32 -20.96
N SER A 224 -4.47 -9.96 -20.13
CA SER A 224 -5.24 -9.29 -19.07
C SER A 224 -4.43 -9.14 -17.78
N PRO A 225 -4.45 -7.96 -17.13
CA PRO A 225 -3.64 -7.71 -15.95
C PRO A 225 -4.21 -8.41 -14.72
N ARG A 226 -3.31 -8.89 -13.84
CA ARG A 226 -3.64 -9.43 -12.52
C ARG A 226 -3.02 -8.55 -11.46
N TYR A 227 -3.80 -8.21 -10.44
CA TYR A 227 -3.40 -7.26 -9.41
C TYR A 227 -3.24 -7.93 -8.06
N GLU A 228 -2.32 -7.42 -7.26
CA GLU A 228 -2.23 -7.70 -5.83
C GLU A 228 -2.11 -6.41 -5.04
N VAL A 229 -2.65 -6.40 -3.82
CA VAL A 229 -2.43 -5.28 -2.91
C VAL A 229 -0.97 -5.28 -2.47
N LYS A 230 -0.25 -4.22 -2.82
CA LYS A 230 1.11 -3.96 -2.37
C LYS A 230 1.12 -2.72 -1.51
N ARG A 231 2.07 -2.69 -0.57
CA ARG A 231 2.37 -1.47 0.16
C ARG A 231 2.90 -0.44 -0.82
N ILE A 232 2.29 0.73 -0.84
CA ILE A 232 2.84 1.90 -1.49
C ILE A 232 3.41 2.81 -0.42
N LEU A 233 4.40 3.59 -0.81
CA LEU A 233 4.84 4.68 0.03
C LEU A 233 3.71 5.69 0.04
N GLN A 234 3.19 5.98 1.24
CA GLN A 234 2.37 7.15 1.44
C GLN A 234 3.22 8.33 0.98
N GLY A 235 2.78 9.02 -0.07
CA GLY A 235 3.47 10.21 -0.54
C GLY A 235 3.60 11.22 0.61
N SER A 236 4.66 12.03 0.58
CA SER A 236 4.71 13.25 1.37
C SER A 236 3.48 14.10 1.03
N PRO A 237 2.88 14.84 1.98
CA PRO A 237 1.75 15.75 1.68
C PRO A 237 2.02 16.73 0.53
N ALA A 238 3.30 17.05 0.28
CA ALA A 238 3.70 17.90 -0.83
C ALA A 238 3.56 17.23 -2.21
N ASP A 239 3.50 15.89 -2.28
CA ASP A 239 3.61 15.15 -3.54
C ASP A 239 2.45 15.40 -4.49
N GLU A 240 1.24 15.55 -3.96
CA GLU A 240 0.04 15.81 -4.77
C GLU A 240 0.09 17.21 -5.40
N GLY A 241 0.47 18.23 -4.62
CA GLY A 241 0.62 19.61 -5.11
C GLY A 241 1.77 19.75 -6.12
N ILE A 242 2.89 19.06 -5.89
CA ILE A 242 4.02 19.03 -6.83
C ILE A 242 3.59 18.31 -8.12
N SER A 243 2.96 17.14 -8.00
CA SER A 243 2.43 16.37 -9.15
C SER A 243 1.50 17.20 -10.01
N ALA A 244 0.54 17.89 -9.40
CA ALA A 244 -0.43 18.75 -10.09
C ALA A 244 0.25 19.90 -10.87
N THR A 245 1.32 20.47 -10.33
CA THR A 245 2.06 21.54 -11.04
C THR A 245 2.87 20.98 -12.21
N LEU A 246 3.58 19.87 -11.99
CA LEU A 246 4.50 19.31 -12.98
C LEU A 246 3.78 18.64 -14.15
N VAL A 247 2.61 18.01 -13.92
CA VAL A 247 1.79 17.45 -15.00
C VAL A 247 1.28 18.53 -15.96
N GLN A 248 0.91 19.70 -15.44
CA GLN A 248 0.51 20.86 -16.25
C GLN A 248 1.68 21.59 -16.92
N PHE A 249 2.91 21.20 -16.62
CA PHE A 249 4.10 21.84 -17.16
C PHE A 249 4.69 21.01 -18.30
N SER A 250 4.96 19.73 -18.03
CA SER A 250 5.44 18.77 -19.02
C SER A 250 5.00 17.38 -18.57
N PRO A 251 3.86 16.87 -19.10
CA PRO A 251 3.28 15.60 -18.68
C PRO A 251 4.15 14.41 -19.09
N ASP A 252 4.80 14.46 -20.25
CA ASP A 252 5.50 13.32 -20.84
C ASP A 252 6.97 13.19 -20.41
N ASP A 253 7.60 14.29 -19.96
CA ASP A 253 9.01 14.27 -19.57
C ASP A 253 9.21 14.54 -18.07
N VAL A 254 8.90 15.76 -17.62
CA VAL A 254 9.22 16.21 -16.25
C VAL A 254 8.32 15.50 -15.23
N HIS A 255 7.04 15.35 -15.53
CA HIS A 255 6.11 14.66 -14.63
C HIS A 255 6.44 13.16 -14.52
N VAL A 256 6.72 12.48 -15.64
CA VAL A 256 7.18 11.08 -15.62
C VAL A 256 8.45 10.91 -14.78
N ARG A 257 9.38 11.86 -14.87
CA ARG A 257 10.61 11.85 -14.06
C ARG A 257 10.35 12.04 -12.57
N TRP A 258 9.41 12.92 -12.22
CA TRP A 258 8.94 13.10 -10.85
C TRP A 258 8.31 11.83 -10.27
N LEU A 259 7.42 11.16 -11.03
CA LEU A 259 6.81 9.89 -10.65
C LEU A 259 7.86 8.78 -10.48
N SER A 260 8.84 8.72 -11.38
CA SER A 260 9.95 7.77 -11.27
C SER A 260 10.78 8.00 -9.99
N ALA A 261 11.02 9.26 -9.61
CA ALA A 261 11.74 9.60 -8.39
C ALA A 261 10.95 9.19 -7.14
N LEU A 262 9.64 9.42 -7.15
CA LEU A 262 8.66 9.01 -6.13
C LEU A 262 8.71 7.50 -5.86
N GLU A 263 8.60 6.69 -6.91
CA GLU A 263 8.55 5.22 -6.80
C GLU A 263 9.82 4.62 -6.19
N ARG A 264 10.98 5.26 -6.39
CA ARG A 264 12.27 4.77 -5.94
C ARG A 264 12.67 5.21 -4.54
N ARG A 265 11.99 6.19 -3.92
CA ARG A 265 12.42 6.84 -2.65
C ARG A 265 12.84 5.85 -1.55
N THR A 266 12.13 4.73 -1.43
CA THR A 266 12.40 3.72 -0.40
C THR A 266 13.06 2.45 -0.92
N SER A 267 12.66 1.99 -2.11
CA SER A 267 13.17 0.75 -2.71
C SER A 267 14.57 0.92 -3.31
N ASP A 268 14.88 2.10 -3.84
CA ASP A 268 16.15 2.47 -4.45
C ASP A 268 16.52 3.93 -4.10
N PRO A 269 16.95 4.22 -2.84
CA PRO A 269 17.30 5.57 -2.42
C PRO A 269 18.40 6.25 -3.27
N PRO A 270 19.48 5.57 -3.70
CA PRO A 270 20.45 6.17 -4.62
C PRO A 270 19.82 6.59 -5.96
N GLY A 271 19.02 5.72 -6.59
CA GLY A 271 18.36 6.03 -7.86
C GLY A 271 17.34 7.16 -7.73
N ALA A 272 16.60 7.23 -6.62
CA ALA A 272 15.70 8.34 -6.33
C ALA A 272 16.44 9.68 -6.23
N ILE A 273 17.62 9.70 -5.59
CA ILE A 273 18.48 10.90 -5.50
C ILE A 273 18.99 11.31 -6.88
N THR A 274 19.42 10.35 -7.71
CA THR A 274 19.83 10.62 -9.09
C THR A 274 18.68 11.26 -9.88
N LEU A 275 17.47 10.69 -9.80
CA LEU A 275 16.29 11.22 -10.49
C LEU A 275 15.87 12.60 -9.97
N ALA A 276 15.99 12.88 -8.67
CA ALA A 276 15.70 14.19 -8.08
C ALA A 276 16.62 15.29 -8.63
N ARG A 277 17.89 14.98 -8.88
CA ARG A 277 18.83 15.90 -9.54
C ARG A 277 18.47 16.11 -11.01
N THR A 278 18.23 15.01 -11.73
CA THR A 278 17.87 15.07 -13.15
C THR A 278 16.58 15.85 -13.37
N LEU A 279 15.58 15.70 -12.49
CA LEU A 279 14.35 16.49 -12.50
C LEU A 279 14.62 18.00 -12.52
N LEU A 280 15.53 18.48 -11.65
CA LEU A 280 15.89 19.91 -11.63
C LEU A 280 16.67 20.33 -12.87
N GLU A 281 17.56 19.46 -13.38
CA GLU A 281 18.27 19.73 -14.63
C GLU A 281 17.30 19.89 -15.80
N ASP A 282 16.30 19.01 -15.91
CA ASP A 282 15.33 19.06 -16.99
C ASP A 282 14.40 20.26 -16.89
N VAL A 283 13.92 20.59 -15.68
CA VAL A 283 13.12 21.81 -15.47
C VAL A 283 13.95 23.04 -15.85
N CYS A 284 15.22 23.11 -15.46
CA CYS A 284 16.08 24.23 -15.82
C CYS A 284 16.30 24.33 -17.33
N LYS A 285 16.62 23.21 -18.00
CA LYS A 285 16.85 23.16 -19.45
C LYS A 285 15.59 23.50 -20.22
N TRP A 286 14.44 22.97 -19.80
CA TRP A 286 13.16 23.23 -20.43
C TRP A 286 12.82 24.73 -20.35
N ILE A 287 12.85 25.32 -19.15
CA ILE A 287 12.54 26.74 -18.99
C ILE A 287 13.55 27.63 -19.74
N LEU A 288 14.85 27.30 -19.68
CA LEU A 288 15.86 28.07 -20.40
C LEU A 288 15.62 28.03 -21.91
N THR A 289 15.21 26.88 -22.47
CA THR A 289 14.89 26.74 -23.90
C THR A 289 13.69 27.60 -24.31
N GLU A 290 12.70 27.75 -23.43
CA GLU A 290 11.52 28.59 -23.70
C GLU A 290 11.80 30.10 -23.57
N VAL A 291 12.68 30.49 -22.65
CA VAL A 291 12.95 31.92 -22.37
C VAL A 291 13.97 32.51 -23.35
N GLU A 292 14.92 31.70 -23.82
CA GLU A 292 15.98 32.13 -24.72
C GLU A 292 16.40 30.94 -25.59
N ASP A 293 16.54 31.15 -26.91
CA ASP A 293 16.78 30.07 -27.88
C ASP A 293 18.15 29.37 -27.64
N LYS A 294 18.15 28.42 -26.69
CA LYS A 294 19.24 27.49 -26.31
C LYS A 294 20.56 28.13 -25.82
N THR A 295 20.53 28.91 -24.73
CA THR A 295 21.76 29.41 -24.08
C THR A 295 22.42 28.44 -23.08
N TRP A 296 21.93 27.19 -22.98
CA TRP A 296 22.53 26.12 -22.19
C TRP A 296 23.28 25.11 -23.07
N LYS A 297 24.36 24.54 -22.53
CA LYS A 297 25.17 23.50 -23.19
C LYS A 297 24.91 22.15 -22.55
N ASP A 298 25.03 21.06 -23.30
CA ASP A 298 24.89 19.70 -22.75
C ASP A 298 25.88 19.37 -21.62
N SER A 299 27.03 20.06 -21.59
CA SER A 299 28.04 19.95 -20.53
C SER A 299 27.74 20.76 -19.27
N ASP A 300 26.72 21.63 -19.29
CA ASP A 300 26.38 22.46 -18.14
C ASP A 300 25.75 21.58 -17.04
N ASP A 301 26.30 21.65 -15.83
CA ASP A 301 25.76 20.95 -14.68
C ASP A 301 24.63 21.73 -14.00
N LEU A 302 23.89 21.06 -13.10
CA LEU A 302 22.78 21.67 -12.38
C LEU A 302 23.11 23.05 -11.74
N PRO A 303 24.22 23.25 -11.01
CA PRO A 303 24.60 24.57 -10.51
C PRO A 303 24.71 25.66 -11.59
N VAL A 304 25.31 25.35 -12.75
CA VAL A 304 25.46 26.29 -13.86
C VAL A 304 24.09 26.58 -14.49
N LEU A 305 23.28 25.55 -14.76
CA LEU A 305 21.93 25.68 -15.30
C LEU A 305 21.04 26.56 -14.42
N TYR A 306 21.04 26.28 -13.11
CA TYR A 306 20.26 27.07 -12.15
C TYR A 306 20.69 28.53 -12.11
N ARG A 307 22.01 28.81 -12.12
CA ARG A 307 22.51 30.20 -12.11
C ARG A 307 22.09 30.98 -13.36
N LYS A 308 22.11 30.34 -14.54
CA LYS A 308 21.61 30.95 -15.78
C LYS A 308 20.12 31.25 -15.64
N LEU A 309 19.33 30.26 -15.25
CA LEU A 309 17.88 30.43 -15.09
C LEU A 309 17.52 31.50 -14.06
N ALA A 310 18.20 31.52 -12.91
CA ALA A 310 17.95 32.47 -11.84
C ALA A 310 18.15 33.93 -12.30
N LYS A 311 19.06 34.20 -13.25
CA LYS A 311 19.21 35.53 -13.85
C LYS A 311 17.97 35.92 -14.65
N HIS A 312 17.50 35.05 -15.55
CA HIS A 312 16.29 35.32 -16.35
C HIS A 312 15.03 35.43 -15.48
N LEU A 313 14.93 34.58 -14.46
CA LEU A 313 13.84 34.61 -13.49
C LEU A 313 14.07 35.65 -12.37
N ASN A 314 15.04 36.56 -12.47
CA ASN A 314 15.32 37.61 -11.46
C ASN A 314 15.26 37.06 -10.01
N LEU A 315 15.80 35.86 -9.82
CA LEU A 315 15.92 35.14 -8.55
C LEU A 315 17.31 35.31 -7.94
N ALA A 316 18.23 36.01 -8.62
CA ALA A 316 19.54 36.31 -8.08
C ALA A 316 19.40 37.17 -6.82
N PRO A 317 19.97 36.77 -5.66
CA PRO A 317 19.84 37.52 -4.40
C PRO A 317 20.23 39.00 -4.53
N ASP A 318 21.25 39.29 -5.34
CA ASP A 318 21.75 40.65 -5.56
C ASP A 318 20.72 41.61 -6.19
N ASN A 319 19.67 41.06 -6.82
CA ASN A 319 18.63 41.84 -7.47
C ASN A 319 17.47 42.23 -6.53
N HIS A 320 17.52 41.82 -5.26
CA HIS A 320 16.50 42.14 -4.26
C HIS A 320 17.08 43.10 -3.22
N THR A 321 16.27 44.00 -2.65
CA THR A 321 16.73 44.96 -1.62
C THR A 321 16.55 44.39 -0.21
N GLU A 322 15.52 43.59 0.00
CA GLU A 322 15.11 43.04 1.27
C GLU A 322 16.03 41.87 1.70
N GLU A 323 16.72 42.02 2.82
CA GLU A 323 17.70 41.03 3.31
C GLU A 323 17.09 39.63 3.50
N ILE A 324 15.82 39.54 3.91
CA ILE A 324 15.12 38.28 4.11
C ILE A 324 15.01 37.51 2.80
N PHE A 325 14.63 38.16 1.69
CA PHE A 325 14.53 37.51 0.39
C PHE A 325 15.90 37.11 -0.15
N LYS A 326 16.94 37.91 0.08
CA LYS A 326 18.32 37.52 -0.26
C LYS A 326 18.73 36.22 0.42
N SER A 327 18.46 36.13 1.72
CA SER A 327 18.78 34.95 2.52
C SER A 327 18.03 33.71 2.03
N ILE A 328 16.72 33.82 1.81
CA ILE A 328 15.89 32.71 1.31
C ILE A 328 16.38 32.23 -0.06
N LEU A 329 16.56 33.14 -1.02
CA LEU A 329 17.00 32.79 -2.37
C LEU A 329 18.44 32.23 -2.39
N GLY A 330 19.33 32.76 -1.56
CA GLY A 330 20.68 32.23 -1.38
C GLY A 330 20.70 30.82 -0.79
N ASN A 331 19.83 30.54 0.18
CA ASN A 331 19.66 29.19 0.74
C ASN A 331 19.11 28.21 -0.30
N CYS A 332 18.12 28.63 -1.07
CA CYS A 332 17.57 27.85 -2.17
C CYS A 332 18.63 27.50 -3.23
N GLN A 333 19.49 28.47 -3.60
CA GLN A 333 20.62 28.23 -4.48
C GLN A 333 21.64 27.24 -3.89
N SER A 334 21.89 27.32 -2.59
CA SER A 334 22.79 26.40 -1.87
C SER A 334 22.24 24.98 -1.83
N VAL A 335 20.92 24.82 -1.67
CA VAL A 335 20.23 23.53 -1.76
C VAL A 335 20.40 22.90 -3.14
N VAL A 336 20.10 23.65 -4.22
CA VAL A 336 20.26 23.14 -5.60
C VAL A 336 21.71 22.74 -5.89
N THR A 337 22.66 23.55 -5.45
CA THR A 337 24.09 23.25 -5.61
C THR A 337 24.47 21.96 -4.88
N SER A 338 23.96 21.78 -3.66
CA SER A 338 24.21 20.59 -2.84
C SER A 338 23.59 19.32 -3.44
N ILE A 339 22.37 19.41 -3.99
CA ILE A 339 21.70 18.32 -4.72
C ILE A 339 22.50 17.95 -5.98
N GLY A 340 22.97 18.95 -6.72
CA GLY A 340 23.82 18.76 -7.91
C GLY A 340 25.10 17.98 -7.61
N ALA A 341 25.71 18.25 -6.45
CA ALA A 341 26.92 17.57 -5.98
C ALA A 341 26.67 16.19 -5.34
N LEU A 342 25.42 15.88 -4.94
CA LEU A 342 25.07 14.68 -4.17
C LEU A 342 25.32 13.38 -4.96
N ARG A 343 25.09 13.39 -6.29
CA ARG A 343 25.35 12.22 -7.18
C ARG A 343 26.81 11.75 -7.11
N ASN A 344 27.77 12.68 -7.08
CA ASN A 344 29.20 12.33 -7.08
C ASN A 344 29.64 11.61 -5.79
N LYS A 345 28.90 11.83 -4.70
CA LYS A 345 29.16 11.25 -3.37
C LYS A 345 28.31 10.03 -3.06
N LEU A 346 27.04 9.99 -3.51
CA LEU A 346 26.01 9.03 -3.07
C LEU A 346 25.13 8.44 -4.20
N GLY A 347 25.35 8.83 -5.46
CA GLY A 347 24.61 8.32 -6.62
C GLY A 347 25.12 6.96 -7.12
N ASP A 348 24.29 6.29 -7.91
CA ASP A 348 24.49 4.97 -8.51
C ASP A 348 25.45 4.93 -9.71
N ALA A 349 25.90 6.08 -10.20
CA ALA A 349 26.72 6.20 -11.41
C ALA A 349 28.17 5.65 -11.29
N HIS A 350 28.64 5.32 -10.09
CA HIS A 350 29.94 4.67 -9.86
C HIS A 350 29.81 3.61 -8.77
N SER A 351 30.40 2.41 -8.99
CA SER A 351 30.41 1.32 -8.01
C SER A 351 30.91 1.82 -6.64
N PRO A 352 30.13 1.64 -5.56
CA PRO A 352 30.26 2.44 -4.34
C PRO A 352 31.52 2.18 -3.50
N GLY A 353 32.29 1.12 -3.79
CA GLY A 353 33.41 0.69 -2.96
C GLY A 353 32.98 0.32 -1.51
N PRO A 354 33.87 -0.26 -0.70
CA PRO A 354 33.50 -0.79 0.62
C PRO A 354 33.35 0.27 1.74
N ARG A 355 33.72 1.54 1.49
CA ARG A 355 33.84 2.58 2.55
C ARG A 355 32.87 3.77 2.44
N ARG A 356 31.97 3.83 1.43
CA ARG A 356 31.02 4.95 1.29
C ARG A 356 29.69 4.66 2.02
N ALA A 357 29.18 5.66 2.74
CA ALA A 357 27.86 5.61 3.35
C ALA A 357 26.78 5.47 2.27
N ARG A 358 25.86 4.51 2.44
CA ARG A 358 24.73 4.33 1.52
C ARG A 358 23.58 5.27 1.91
N PRO A 359 22.95 5.98 0.96
CA PRO A 359 21.77 6.76 1.28
C PRO A 359 20.64 5.84 1.78
N LEU A 360 19.91 6.32 2.78
CA LEU A 360 18.78 5.63 3.39
C LEU A 360 17.48 6.27 2.88
N PRO A 361 16.32 5.60 2.97
CA PRO A 361 15.04 6.12 2.46
C PRO A 361 14.74 7.57 2.87
N ARG A 362 14.97 7.92 4.14
CA ARG A 362 14.80 9.30 4.65
C ARG A 362 15.66 10.36 3.94
N HIS A 363 16.85 9.99 3.46
CA HIS A 363 17.73 10.91 2.72
C HIS A 363 17.22 11.14 1.30
N ALA A 364 16.73 10.07 0.66
CA ALA A 364 16.09 10.15 -0.65
C ALA A 364 14.79 10.95 -0.57
N GLU A 365 13.96 10.70 0.45
CA GLU A 365 12.73 11.45 0.69
C GLU A 365 12.98 12.95 0.82
N LEU A 366 13.93 13.37 1.68
CA LEU A 366 14.30 14.78 1.81
C LEU A 366 14.76 15.38 0.48
N THR A 367 15.64 14.66 -0.24
CA THR A 367 16.22 15.15 -1.50
C THR A 367 15.14 15.30 -2.59
N VAL A 368 14.28 14.29 -2.74
CA VAL A 368 13.20 14.33 -3.73
C VAL A 368 12.20 15.42 -3.39
N ASN A 369 11.83 15.61 -2.12
CA ASN A 369 10.92 16.67 -1.71
C ASN A 369 11.52 18.06 -1.99
N LEU A 370 12.79 18.30 -1.63
CA LEU A 370 13.48 19.57 -1.92
C LEU A 370 13.55 19.84 -3.42
N SER A 371 13.88 18.85 -4.23
CA SER A 371 13.89 18.97 -5.69
C SER A 371 12.50 19.27 -6.25
N GLY A 372 11.47 18.57 -5.78
CA GLY A 372 10.09 18.78 -6.22
C GLY A 372 9.58 20.18 -5.88
N THR A 373 9.78 20.64 -4.64
CA THR A 373 9.43 22.00 -4.22
C THR A 373 10.14 23.05 -5.05
N MET A 374 11.44 22.88 -5.31
CA MET A 374 12.21 23.83 -6.11
C MET A 374 11.77 23.84 -7.58
N ALA A 375 11.50 22.66 -8.16
CA ALA A 375 10.96 22.53 -9.52
C ALA A 375 9.62 23.27 -9.64
N THR A 376 8.68 23.02 -8.72
CA THR A 376 7.38 23.70 -8.65
C THR A 376 7.54 25.21 -8.53
N PHE A 377 8.44 25.69 -7.66
CA PHE A 377 8.70 27.13 -7.50
C PHE A 377 9.22 27.78 -8.79
N LEU A 378 10.18 27.14 -9.48
CA LEU A 378 10.74 27.62 -10.74
C LEU A 378 9.67 27.70 -11.84
N VAL A 379 8.88 26.63 -11.99
CA VAL A 379 7.78 26.55 -12.97
C VAL A 379 6.74 27.64 -12.71
N SER A 380 6.27 27.78 -11.47
CA SER A 380 5.27 28.79 -11.09
C SER A 380 5.79 30.20 -11.30
N THR A 381 7.05 30.47 -10.95
CA THR A 381 7.70 31.77 -11.18
C THR A 381 7.77 32.11 -12.68
N TRP A 382 8.15 31.14 -13.50
CA TRP A 382 8.20 31.30 -14.95
C TRP A 382 6.81 31.55 -15.57
N LYS A 383 5.81 30.74 -15.20
CA LYS A 383 4.42 30.91 -15.67
C LYS A 383 3.88 32.31 -15.34
N ALA A 384 4.07 32.77 -14.09
CA ALA A 384 3.65 34.10 -13.66
C ALA A 384 4.29 35.22 -14.51
N ARG A 385 5.56 35.04 -14.93
CA ARG A 385 6.24 36.02 -15.76
C ARG A 385 5.78 36.05 -17.19
N ILE A 386 5.59 34.91 -17.82
CA ILE A 386 5.05 34.86 -19.18
C ILE A 386 3.70 35.57 -19.22
N LEU A 387 2.83 35.30 -18.23
CA LEU A 387 1.53 35.97 -18.12
C LEU A 387 1.71 37.49 -18.01
N SER A 388 2.59 37.97 -17.11
CA SER A 388 2.84 39.40 -16.93
C SER A 388 3.34 40.12 -18.19
N THR A 389 4.18 39.44 -18.99
CA THR A 389 4.74 39.99 -20.24
C THR A 389 3.71 40.02 -21.37
N ARG A 390 2.76 39.08 -21.39
CA ARG A 390 1.65 39.06 -22.36
C ARG A 390 0.65 40.19 -22.10
N THR A 391 0.24 40.40 -20.84
CA THR A 391 -0.65 41.53 -20.47
C THR A 391 -0.05 42.90 -20.80
N LYS A 392 1.27 43.08 -20.66
CA LYS A 392 1.95 44.34 -21.02
C LYS A 392 2.03 44.62 -22.53
N LYS A 393 1.85 43.61 -23.38
CA LYS A 393 1.84 43.77 -24.84
C LYS A 393 0.44 44.06 -25.40
N GLU A 394 -0.62 43.88 -24.62
CA GLU A 394 -2.01 44.03 -25.04
C GLU A 394 -2.66 45.35 -24.58
N GLU A 395 -1.95 46.20 -23.83
CA GLU A 395 -2.39 47.59 -23.57
C GLU A 395 -2.12 48.47 -24.80
N PRO A 396 -3.16 49.02 -25.47
CA PRO A 396 -2.95 49.95 -26.58
C PRO A 396 -2.37 51.27 -26.06
N GLN A 397 -1.32 51.76 -26.74
CA GLN A 397 -0.73 53.08 -26.52
C GLN A 397 -1.69 54.22 -26.84
#